data_AF-A0A892ZPA5-F1
#
_entry.id   AF-A0A892ZPA5-F1
#
_cell.length_a   1.000
_cell.length_b   1.000
_cell.length_c   1.000
_cell.angle_alpha   90.00
_cell.angle_beta   90.00
_cell.angle_gamma   90.00
#
_symmetry.space_group_name_H-M   'P 1'
#
loop_
_entity.id
_entity.type
_entity.pdbx_description
1 polymer ?
#
loop_
_entity_poly.entity_id
_entity_poly.type
_entity_poly.pdbx_seq_one_letter_code
_entity_poly.pdbx_strand_id
1 'polypeptide(L)'
;MKKTFLAAVLCGLLSTHALAADADTEQRLQRLEAQVSQLQNRIVLLERALSQSSNSGSGNNTYVCRLSPFATTYKGESDNQGRAKRQAQQACLRDHQMMFCQTEQIRCDRY
;
A
#
# COMPACT_ATOMS: atom_id res chain seq x y z
N MET A 1 62.30 -14.36 22.90
CA MET A 1 61.66 -13.22 22.21
C MET A 1 61.21 -13.55 20.77
N LYS A 2 60.90 -14.82 20.44
CA LYS A 2 60.49 -15.23 19.07
C LYS A 2 59.00 -15.56 18.98
N LYS A 3 58.36 -15.90 20.11
CA LYS A 3 56.93 -16.23 20.20
C LYS A 3 56.01 -15.00 20.13
N THR A 4 56.48 -13.83 20.57
CA THR A 4 55.75 -12.55 20.48
C THR A 4 55.66 -12.02 19.04
N PHE A 5 56.67 -12.30 18.22
CA PHE A 5 56.68 -11.92 16.80
C PHE A 5 55.67 -12.71 15.97
N LEU A 6 55.47 -14.00 16.28
CA LEU A 6 54.51 -14.83 15.56
C LEU A 6 53.05 -14.46 15.87
N ALA A 7 52.76 -13.93 17.05
CA ALA A 7 51.42 -13.46 17.41
C ALA A 7 51.03 -12.16 16.69
N ALA A 8 51.99 -11.25 16.46
CA ALA A 8 51.75 -9.98 15.78
C ALA A 8 51.49 -10.15 14.27
N VAL A 9 52.11 -11.15 13.62
CA VAL A 9 51.90 -11.42 12.19
C VAL A 9 50.58 -12.13 11.92
N LEU A 10 50.11 -13.00 12.83
CA LEU A 10 48.80 -13.65 12.67
C LEU A 10 47.62 -12.67 12.81
N CYS A 11 47.73 -11.63 13.65
CA CYS A 11 46.67 -10.60 13.76
C CYS A 11 46.66 -9.62 12.57
N GLY A 12 47.78 -9.41 11.88
CA GLY A 12 47.86 -8.51 10.72
C GLY A 12 47.17 -9.05 9.47
N LEU A 13 47.10 -10.38 9.31
CA LEU A 13 46.58 -11.02 8.09
C LEU A 13 45.06 -11.22 8.09
N LEU A 14 44.39 -11.09 9.24
CA LEU A 14 42.93 -11.17 9.33
C LEU A 14 42.22 -9.88 8.88
N SER A 15 42.95 -8.77 8.71
CA SER A 15 42.35 -7.45 8.46
C SER A 15 42.24 -7.07 6.98
N THR A 16 42.88 -7.82 6.06
CA THR A 16 42.98 -7.40 4.65
C THR A 16 41.90 -7.96 3.72
N HIS A 17 41.04 -8.87 4.21
CA HIS A 17 40.07 -9.57 3.36
C HIS A 17 38.68 -8.92 3.38
N ALA A 18 38.49 -7.85 4.15
CA ALA A 18 37.20 -7.18 4.29
C ALA A 18 36.89 -6.19 3.15
N LEU A 19 37.89 -5.70 2.40
CA LEU A 19 37.71 -4.52 1.53
C LEU A 19 37.16 -4.82 0.12
N ALA A 20 37.31 -6.04 -0.39
CA ALA A 20 36.89 -6.35 -1.77
C ALA A 20 35.43 -6.83 -1.88
N ALA A 21 34.91 -7.50 -0.85
CA ALA A 21 33.48 -7.83 -0.76
C ALA A 21 32.62 -6.61 -0.43
N ASP A 22 33.24 -5.58 0.16
CA ASP A 22 32.59 -4.35 0.62
C ASP A 22 32.06 -3.50 -0.54
N ALA A 23 32.79 -3.40 -1.65
CA ALA A 23 32.44 -2.47 -2.74
C ALA A 23 31.12 -2.81 -3.45
N ASP A 24 30.84 -4.08 -3.77
CA ASP A 24 29.56 -4.49 -4.38
C ASP A 24 28.41 -4.41 -3.36
N THR A 25 28.67 -4.79 -2.10
CA THR A 25 27.67 -4.66 -1.03
C THR A 25 27.34 -3.22 -0.71
N GLU A 26 28.33 -2.32 -0.72
CA GLU A 26 28.17 -0.89 -0.49
C GLU A 26 27.39 -0.24 -1.65
N GLN A 27 27.72 -0.59 -2.90
CA GLN A 27 26.94 -0.16 -4.07
C GLN A 27 25.48 -0.62 -3.99
N ARG A 28 25.25 -1.87 -3.56
CA ARG A 28 23.89 -2.40 -3.40
C ARG A 28 23.16 -1.71 -2.26
N LEU A 29 23.82 -1.43 -1.14
CA LEU A 29 23.27 -0.71 0.00
C LEU A 29 22.84 0.70 -0.42
N GLN A 30 23.70 1.44 -1.11
CA GLN A 30 23.39 2.78 -1.63
C GLN A 30 22.17 2.77 -2.56
N ARG A 31 22.06 1.77 -3.46
CA ARG A 31 20.88 1.61 -4.33
C ARG A 31 19.61 1.35 -3.52
N LEU A 32 19.69 0.50 -2.51
CA LEU A 32 18.55 0.17 -1.64
C LEU A 32 18.10 1.40 -0.83
N GLU A 33 19.04 2.15 -0.25
CA GLU A 33 18.75 3.39 0.49
C GLU A 33 18.08 4.44 -0.41
N ALA A 34 18.59 4.60 -1.64
CA ALA A 34 17.98 5.48 -2.64
C ALA A 34 16.54 5.03 -2.97
N GLN A 35 16.32 3.74 -3.19
CA GLN A 35 14.98 3.20 -3.44
C GLN A 35 14.03 3.39 -2.24
N VAL A 36 14.50 3.14 -1.02
CA VAL A 36 13.69 3.35 0.19
C VAL A 36 13.26 4.80 0.31
N SER A 37 14.17 5.76 0.10
CA SER A 37 13.84 7.19 0.14
C SER A 37 12.82 7.56 -0.95
N GLN A 38 12.98 7.01 -2.16
CA GLN A 38 12.04 7.22 -3.26
C GLN A 38 10.65 6.66 -2.93
N LEU A 39 10.59 5.44 -2.39
CA LEU A 39 9.33 4.79 -2.02
C LEU A 39 8.63 5.54 -0.89
N GLN A 40 9.37 5.98 0.14
CA GLN A 40 8.83 6.79 1.22
C GLN A 40 8.22 8.10 0.69
N ASN A 41 8.92 8.79 -0.21
CA ASN A 41 8.40 10.01 -0.85
C ASN A 41 7.11 9.74 -1.64
N ARG A 42 7.06 8.62 -2.38
CA ARG A 42 5.84 8.24 -3.11
C ARG A 42 4.68 7.95 -2.16
N ILE A 43 4.92 7.29 -1.03
CA ILE A 43 3.88 7.04 -0.02
C ILE A 43 3.32 8.36 0.50
N VAL A 44 4.18 9.30 0.92
CA VAL A 44 3.74 10.61 1.42
C VAL A 44 2.92 11.38 0.38
N LEU A 45 3.35 11.36 -0.88
CA LEU A 45 2.61 12.02 -1.96
C LEU A 45 1.26 11.36 -2.22
N LEU A 46 1.18 10.03 -2.20
CA LEU A 46 -0.07 9.29 -2.35
C LEU A 46 -1.02 9.54 -1.19
N GLU A 47 -0.53 9.53 0.04
CA GLU A 47 -1.33 9.84 1.24
C GLU A 47 -1.89 11.26 1.19
N ARG A 48 -1.08 12.24 0.78
CA ARG A 48 -1.54 13.62 0.58
C ARG A 48 -2.57 13.72 -0.53
N ALA A 49 -2.35 13.05 -1.66
CA ALA A 49 -3.30 13.05 -2.78
C ALA A 49 -4.64 12.41 -2.39
N LEU A 50 -4.62 11.31 -1.62
CA LEU A 50 -5.80 10.67 -1.07
C LEU A 50 -6.51 11.58 -0.07
N SER A 51 -5.78 12.24 0.82
CA SER A 51 -6.32 13.16 1.83
C SER A 51 -6.90 14.44 1.21
N GLN A 52 -6.26 14.96 0.17
CA GLN A 52 -6.78 16.08 -0.61
C GLN A 52 -8.00 15.65 -1.42
N SER A 53 -7.98 14.48 -2.06
CA SER A 53 -9.12 13.92 -2.76
C SER A 53 -10.33 13.71 -1.84
N SER A 54 -10.11 13.27 -0.59
CA SER A 54 -11.19 13.16 0.40
C SER A 54 -11.73 14.52 0.84
N ASN A 55 -10.89 15.56 0.97
CA ASN A 55 -11.33 16.89 1.40
C ASN A 55 -11.92 17.76 0.26
N SER A 56 -11.48 17.55 -0.99
CA SER A 56 -11.94 18.32 -2.16
C SER A 56 -13.36 17.94 -2.61
N GLY A 57 -13.90 16.83 -2.11
CA GLY A 57 -15.28 16.39 -2.32
C GLY A 57 -16.27 16.89 -1.26
N SER A 58 -15.81 17.72 -0.30
CA SER A 58 -16.63 18.28 0.80
C SER A 58 -17.56 19.41 0.34
N GLY A 59 -18.39 19.14 -0.68
CA GLY A 59 -19.76 19.59 -0.64
C GLY A 59 -20.55 18.39 -0.14
N ASN A 60 -21.34 18.53 0.92
CA ASN A 60 -22.14 17.52 1.63
C ASN A 60 -22.95 16.57 0.71
N ASN A 61 -22.28 15.78 -0.12
CA ASN A 61 -22.89 14.97 -1.15
C ASN A 61 -22.82 13.54 -0.68
N THR A 62 -23.90 13.09 -0.07
CA THR A 62 -24.01 11.71 0.38
C THR A 62 -24.56 10.90 -0.77
N TYR A 63 -23.76 9.95 -1.26
CA TYR A 63 -24.21 8.98 -2.24
C TYR A 63 -24.85 7.80 -1.53
N VAL A 64 -26.10 7.52 -1.87
CA VAL A 64 -26.82 6.33 -1.42
C VAL A 64 -27.01 5.41 -2.61
N CYS A 65 -26.29 4.30 -2.61
CA CYS A 65 -26.38 3.28 -3.66
C CYS A 65 -27.21 2.09 -3.16
N ARG A 66 -28.11 1.59 -4.01
CA ARG A 66 -29.00 0.46 -3.71
C ARG A 66 -28.90 -0.60 -4.80
N LEU A 67 -28.93 -1.86 -4.37
CA LEU A 67 -28.96 -3.05 -5.21
C LEU A 67 -30.07 -3.96 -4.71
N SER A 68 -31.04 -4.27 -5.56
CA SER A 68 -32.24 -5.01 -5.15
C SER A 68 -32.40 -6.30 -5.95
N PRO A 69 -31.58 -7.33 -5.70
CA PRO A 69 -31.82 -8.65 -6.27
C PRO A 69 -33.01 -9.28 -5.53
N PHE A 70 -33.98 -9.79 -6.30
CA PHE A 70 -35.18 -10.41 -5.75
C PHE A 70 -35.98 -9.45 -4.83
N ALA A 71 -36.24 -9.85 -3.58
CA ALA A 71 -37.03 -9.10 -2.61
C ALA A 71 -36.18 -8.34 -1.57
N THR A 72 -34.85 -8.45 -1.63
CA THR A 72 -33.94 -7.84 -0.64
C THR A 72 -33.27 -6.62 -1.26
N THR A 73 -33.22 -5.50 -0.52
CA THR A 73 -32.49 -4.30 -0.96
C THR A 73 -31.24 -4.09 -0.11
N TYR A 74 -30.09 -4.14 -0.75
CA TYR A 74 -28.79 -3.87 -0.17
C TYR A 74 -28.41 -2.41 -0.39
N LYS A 75 -27.97 -1.73 0.66
CA LYS A 75 -27.62 -0.30 0.64
C LYS A 75 -26.14 -0.11 0.96
N GLY A 76 -25.52 0.85 0.29
CA GLY A 76 -24.22 1.43 0.64
C GLY A 76 -24.32 2.95 0.67
N GLU A 77 -23.57 3.59 1.57
CA GLU A 77 -23.63 5.03 1.79
C GLU A 77 -22.22 5.60 2.01
N SER A 78 -21.88 6.63 1.25
CA SER A 78 -20.58 7.31 1.35
C SER A 78 -20.66 8.66 0.64
N ASP A 79 -19.83 9.59 1.08
CA ASP A 79 -19.36 10.77 0.35
C ASP A 79 -18.72 10.48 -1.03
N ASN A 80 -18.46 9.21 -1.36
CA ASN A 80 -17.95 8.79 -2.66
C ASN A 80 -18.86 7.73 -3.30
N GLN A 81 -19.37 8.03 -4.50
CA GLN A 81 -20.27 7.12 -5.23
C GLN A 81 -19.69 5.72 -5.44
N GLY A 82 -18.39 5.61 -5.75
CA GLY A 82 -17.72 4.33 -5.97
C GLY A 82 -17.64 3.49 -4.70
N ARG A 83 -17.38 4.13 -3.55
CA ARG A 83 -17.42 3.46 -2.23
C ARG A 83 -18.83 3.01 -1.88
N ALA A 84 -19.83 3.88 -2.06
CA ALA A 84 -21.23 3.53 -1.82
C ALA A 84 -21.69 2.34 -2.71
N LYS A 85 -21.32 2.33 -4.00
CA LYS A 85 -21.58 1.18 -4.90
C LYS A 85 -20.94 -0.10 -4.39
N ARG A 86 -19.65 -0.05 -4.03
CA ARG A 86 -18.92 -1.23 -3.53
C ARG A 86 -19.54 -1.76 -2.24
N GLN A 87 -19.95 -0.90 -1.32
CA GLN A 87 -20.61 -1.30 -0.09
C GLN A 87 -21.94 -2.02 -0.36
N ALA A 88 -22.79 -1.49 -1.24
CA ALA A 88 -24.05 -2.14 -1.63
C ALA A 88 -23.79 -3.52 -2.28
N GLN A 89 -22.79 -3.60 -3.15
CA GLN A 89 -22.39 -4.85 -3.79
C GLN A 89 -21.89 -5.88 -2.77
N GLN A 90 -20.97 -5.49 -1.89
CA GLN A 90 -20.44 -6.36 -0.84
C GLN A 90 -21.53 -6.83 0.10
N ALA A 91 -22.53 -5.99 0.39
CA ALA A 91 -23.67 -6.38 1.18
C ALA A 91 -24.50 -7.49 0.50
N CYS A 92 -24.74 -7.38 -0.80
CA CYS A 92 -25.37 -8.44 -1.58
C CYS A 92 -24.52 -9.73 -1.60
N LEU A 93 -23.20 -9.60 -1.78
CA LEU A 93 -22.27 -10.73 -1.87
C LEU A 93 -22.15 -11.55 -0.58
N ARG A 94 -22.63 -11.04 0.56
CA ARG A 94 -22.70 -11.82 1.80
C ARG A 94 -23.80 -12.89 1.74
N ASP A 95 -24.85 -12.64 0.97
CA ASP A 95 -26.04 -13.50 0.93
C ASP A 95 -26.19 -14.23 -0.42
N HIS A 96 -25.59 -13.68 -1.47
CA HIS A 96 -25.78 -14.12 -2.84
C HIS A 96 -24.47 -14.21 -3.63
N GLN A 97 -24.49 -14.98 -4.72
CA GLN A 97 -23.35 -15.10 -5.63
C GLN A 97 -23.19 -13.85 -6.51
N MET A 98 -21.99 -13.66 -7.05
CA MET A 98 -21.63 -12.53 -7.91
C MET A 98 -22.60 -12.29 -9.07
N MET A 99 -23.18 -13.35 -9.64
CA MET A 99 -24.15 -13.25 -10.74
C MET A 99 -25.39 -12.41 -10.39
N PHE A 100 -25.77 -12.32 -9.11
CA PHE A 100 -26.91 -11.53 -8.62
C PHE A 100 -26.47 -10.16 -8.07
N CYS A 101 -25.18 -9.98 -7.84
CA CYS A 101 -24.61 -8.79 -7.22
C CYS A 101 -23.84 -7.93 -8.24
N GLN A 102 -24.39 -7.78 -9.43
CA GLN A 102 -23.75 -7.07 -10.54
C GLN A 102 -23.73 -5.56 -10.30
N THR A 103 -22.59 -4.92 -10.56
CA THR A 103 -22.40 -3.47 -10.36
C THR A 103 -23.29 -2.61 -11.24
N GLU A 104 -23.68 -3.15 -12.40
CA GLU A 104 -24.48 -2.50 -13.44
C GLU A 104 -25.93 -2.28 -12.97
N GLN A 105 -26.40 -3.12 -12.03
CA GLN A 105 -27.74 -3.04 -11.47
C GLN A 105 -27.85 -2.05 -10.29
N ILE A 106 -26.71 -1.51 -9.82
CA ILE A 106 -26.67 -0.61 -8.67
C ILE A 106 -27.10 0.80 -9.08
N ARG A 107 -28.17 1.29 -8.44
CA ARG A 107 -28.68 2.66 -8.61
C ARG A 107 -28.20 3.53 -7.47
N CYS A 108 -27.71 4.73 -7.78
CA CYS A 108 -27.21 5.65 -6.76
C CYS A 108 -27.92 7.00 -6.87
N ASP A 109 -28.37 7.48 -5.72
CA ASP A 109 -28.86 8.84 -5.55
C ASP A 109 -27.78 9.68 -4.87
N ARG A 110 -27.83 11.00 -5.09
CA ARG A 110 -26.98 12.00 -4.45
C ARG A 110 -27.89 12.94 -3.66
N TYR A 111 -27.58 13.12 -2.38
CA TYR A 111 -28.29 14.01 -1.44
C TYR A 111 -27.34 15.09 -0.94
#